data_AF-A0A9D6RPH4-F1
#
_entry.id   AF-A0A9D6RPH4-F1
#
_cell.length_a   1.000
_cell.length_b   1.000
_cell.length_c   1.000
_cell.angle_alpha   90.00
_cell.angle_beta   90.00
_cell.angle_gamma   90.00
#
_symmetry.space_group_name_H-M   'P 1'
#
loop_
_entity.id
_entity.type
_entity.pdbx_description
1 polymer ?
#
loop_
_entity_poly.entity_id
_entity_poly.type
_entity_poly.pdbx_seq_one_letter_code
_entity_poly.pdbx_strand_id
1 'polypeptide(L)'
;MSSTSNLARQMEQRVAGLISTFGETALVKLVLDAVEAADRSPSRIPSPSLSRKDWEANPKTILTVLAYCYAVGIYNPEEIEEAIEEHPAVSYLATRNALPAAAIRRYRREHRMLLSQTLSSFFEGIWVVAEAGVDPTRVDPSQLGEMKSATNMSASMRLQLARLAEDHIQLGVLWDGPALHD
;
A
#
# COMPACT_ATOMS: atom_id res chain seq x y z
N MET A 1 -28.66 -10.75 5.70
CA MET A 1 -27.18 -10.64 5.68
C MET A 1 -26.59 -10.53 4.26
N SER A 2 -27.39 -10.19 3.22
CA SER A 2 -26.94 -10.31 1.81
C SER A 2 -26.57 -8.99 1.09
N SER A 3 -26.83 -7.83 1.69
CA SER A 3 -26.57 -6.52 1.06
C SER A 3 -25.11 -6.05 1.25
N THR A 4 -24.54 -6.29 2.43
CA THR A 4 -23.19 -5.84 2.79
C THR A 4 -22.08 -6.63 2.08
N SER A 5 -22.27 -7.93 1.85
CA SER A 5 -21.30 -8.77 1.12
C SER A 5 -21.26 -8.45 -0.37
N ASN A 6 -22.39 -8.02 -0.95
CA ASN A 6 -22.44 -7.58 -2.34
C ASN A 6 -21.72 -6.24 -2.53
N LEU A 7 -21.88 -5.30 -1.59
CA LEU A 7 -21.17 -4.02 -1.61
C LEU A 7 -19.64 -4.19 -1.51
N ALA A 8 -19.15 -5.02 -0.58
CA ALA A 8 -17.71 -5.26 -0.41
C ALA A 8 -17.08 -5.79 -1.72
N ARG A 9 -17.68 -6.82 -2.31
CA ARG A 9 -17.23 -7.40 -3.58
C ARG A 9 -17.29 -6.41 -4.75
N GLN A 10 -18.33 -5.57 -4.83
CA GLN A 10 -18.41 -4.52 -5.84
C GLN A 10 -17.28 -3.49 -5.68
N MET A 11 -16.95 -3.13 -4.44
CA MET A 11 -15.86 -2.20 -4.15
C MET A 11 -14.50 -2.77 -4.50
N GLU A 12 -14.23 -4.03 -4.11
CA GLU A 12 -13.04 -4.78 -4.54
C GLU A 12 -12.87 -4.77 -6.06
N GLN A 13 -13.92 -5.16 -6.78
CA GLN A 13 -13.92 -5.19 -8.25
C GLN A 13 -13.69 -3.81 -8.86
N ARG A 14 -14.30 -2.77 -8.28
CA ARG A 14 -14.11 -1.40 -8.74
C ARG A 14 -12.68 -0.92 -8.49
N VAL A 15 -12.13 -1.14 -7.29
CA VAL A 15 -10.74 -0.75 -6.98
C VAL A 15 -9.77 -1.50 -7.89
N ALA A 16 -9.93 -2.80 -8.09
CA ALA A 16 -9.12 -3.57 -9.04
C ALA A 16 -9.24 -3.05 -10.48
N GLY A 17 -10.46 -2.68 -10.90
CA GLY A 17 -10.71 -2.03 -12.18
C GLY A 17 -10.01 -0.67 -12.32
N LEU A 18 -9.97 0.13 -11.24
CA LEU A 18 -9.25 1.40 -11.23
C LEU A 18 -7.74 1.16 -11.29
N ILE A 19 -7.19 0.25 -10.49
CA ILE A 19 -5.76 -0.09 -10.49
C ILE A 19 -5.30 -0.53 -11.88
N SER A 20 -6.09 -1.36 -12.57
CA SER A 20 -5.77 -1.79 -13.94
C SER A 20 -5.94 -0.70 -15.01
N THR A 21 -6.71 0.35 -14.73
CA THR A 21 -6.90 1.49 -15.66
C THR A 21 -5.81 2.55 -15.52
N PHE A 22 -5.28 2.73 -14.31
CA PHE A 22 -4.18 3.66 -14.06
C PHE A 22 -2.84 3.06 -14.47
N GLY A 23 -2.01 3.86 -15.16
CA GLY A 23 -0.64 3.46 -15.47
C GLY A 23 0.26 3.42 -14.23
N GLU A 24 1.38 2.72 -14.34
CA GLU A 24 2.32 2.50 -13.22
C GLU A 24 2.78 3.80 -12.55
N THR A 25 3.07 4.86 -13.31
CA THR A 25 3.51 6.15 -12.77
C THR A 25 2.45 6.78 -11.85
N ALA A 26 1.17 6.65 -12.19
CA ALA A 26 0.08 7.14 -11.37
C ALA A 26 -0.06 6.33 -10.08
N LEU A 27 0.06 5.01 -10.16
CA LEU A 27 0.04 4.12 -8.99
C LEU A 27 1.23 4.39 -8.06
N VAL A 28 2.43 4.54 -8.61
CA VAL A 28 3.65 4.92 -7.88
C VAL A 28 3.43 6.25 -7.13
N LYS A 29 2.92 7.27 -7.81
CA LYS A 29 2.63 8.57 -7.19
C LYS A 29 1.65 8.45 -6.02
N LEU A 30 0.55 7.73 -6.21
CA LEU A 30 -0.46 7.53 -5.16
C LEU A 30 0.09 6.77 -3.95
N VAL A 31 0.95 5.77 -4.17
CA VAL A 31 1.62 5.06 -3.07
C VAL A 31 2.57 5.98 -2.31
N LEU A 32 3.36 6.79 -3.01
CA LEU A 32 4.27 7.76 -2.38
C LEU A 32 3.50 8.78 -1.54
N ASP A 33 2.38 9.30 -2.05
CA ASP A 33 1.50 10.20 -1.29
C ASP A 33 0.90 9.52 -0.06
N ALA A 34 0.48 8.26 -0.18
CA ALA A 34 -0.06 7.48 0.92
C ALA A 34 0.98 7.24 2.04
N VAL A 35 2.22 6.92 1.65
CA VAL A 35 3.35 6.75 2.57
C VAL A 35 3.69 8.08 3.25
N GLU A 36 3.69 9.19 2.52
CA GLU A 36 3.92 10.52 3.11
C GLU A 36 2.82 10.90 4.11
N ALA A 37 1.56 10.56 3.83
CA ALA A 37 0.47 10.74 4.79
C ALA A 37 0.66 9.87 6.04
N ALA A 38 1.12 8.63 5.90
CA ALA A 38 1.42 7.74 7.02
C ALA A 38 2.59 8.25 7.88
N ASP A 39 3.61 8.85 7.27
CA ASP A 39 4.75 9.48 7.96
C ASP A 39 4.32 10.66 8.86
N ARG A 40 3.23 11.34 8.49
CA ARG A 40 2.65 12.46 9.25
C ARG A 40 1.64 12.01 10.33
N SER A 41 1.23 10.74 10.32
CA SER A 41 0.25 10.14 11.24
C SER A 41 0.83 9.91 12.66
N PRO A 42 0.02 9.67 13.71
CA PRO A 42 0.53 9.25 15.03
C PRO A 42 1.27 7.90 14.99
N SER A 43 0.85 7.00 14.11
CA SER A 43 1.53 5.72 13.81
C SER A 43 2.68 5.94 12.83
N ARG A 44 3.66 6.77 13.18
CA ARG A 44 4.74 7.16 12.26
C ARG A 44 5.56 5.96 11.79
N ILE A 45 6.11 6.12 10.59
CA ILE A 45 7.15 5.21 10.08
C ILE A 45 8.31 5.21 11.09
N PRO A 46 8.85 4.04 11.47
CA PRO A 46 10.00 3.97 12.36
C PRO A 46 11.16 4.81 11.82
N SER A 47 11.91 5.46 12.71
CA SER A 47 13.15 6.12 12.31
C SER A 47 14.16 5.10 11.79
N PRO A 48 14.93 5.43 10.74
CA PRO A 48 16.07 4.62 10.32
C PRO A 48 16.99 4.32 11.50
N SER A 49 17.36 3.06 11.68
CA SER A 49 18.30 2.63 12.71
C SER A 49 19.65 2.31 12.05
N LEU A 50 20.76 2.64 12.72
CA LEU A 50 22.10 2.18 12.33
C LEU A 50 22.36 0.73 12.79
N SER A 51 21.32 -0.03 13.17
CA SER A 51 21.51 -1.44 13.57
C SER A 51 21.99 -2.26 12.36
N ARG A 52 22.63 -3.40 12.65
CA ARG A 52 23.23 -4.29 11.63
C ARG A 52 22.22 -4.97 10.70
N LYS A 53 20.92 -4.68 10.80
CA LYS A 53 19.89 -5.33 9.98
C LYS A 53 19.47 -4.37 8.87
N ASP A 54 19.84 -4.70 7.63
CA ASP A 54 19.71 -3.86 6.43
C ASP A 54 18.30 -3.28 6.19
N TRP A 55 17.28 -3.97 6.69
CA TRP A 55 15.88 -3.54 6.56
C TRP A 55 15.49 -2.41 7.52
N GLU A 56 16.14 -2.30 8.69
CA GLU A 56 15.92 -1.23 9.67
C GLU A 56 16.55 0.09 9.22
N ALA A 57 17.48 0.04 8.26
CA ALA A 57 18.07 1.22 7.66
C ALA A 57 17.07 1.97 6.75
N ASN A 58 16.05 1.28 6.20
CA ASN A 58 15.14 1.86 5.19
C ASN A 58 13.66 1.48 5.39
N PRO A 59 13.05 1.74 6.58
CA PRO A 59 11.67 1.34 6.88
C PRO A 59 10.63 1.99 5.95
N LYS A 60 10.91 3.20 5.44
CA LYS A 60 10.05 3.91 4.47
C LYS A 60 10.06 3.23 3.10
N THR A 61 11.22 2.78 2.63
CA THR A 61 11.36 2.04 1.36
C THR A 61 10.58 0.73 1.41
N ILE A 62 10.71 -0.03 2.49
CA ILE A 62 9.97 -1.30 2.65
C ILE A 62 8.47 -1.04 2.67
N LEU A 63 8.00 -0.03 3.41
CA LEU A 63 6.58 0.33 3.42
C LEU A 63 6.06 0.67 2.03
N THR A 64 6.86 1.43 1.27
CA THR A 64 6.51 1.91 -0.07
C THR A 64 6.42 0.75 -1.06
N VAL A 65 7.43 -0.14 -1.06
CA VAL A 65 7.44 -1.34 -1.90
C VAL A 65 6.27 -2.25 -1.54
N LEU A 66 6.05 -2.53 -0.25
CA LEU A 66 4.95 -3.41 0.18
C LEU A 66 3.58 -2.82 -0.15
N ALA A 67 3.36 -1.53 0.06
CA ALA A 67 2.10 -0.89 -0.28
C ALA A 67 1.82 -0.95 -1.79
N TYR A 68 2.84 -0.72 -2.63
CA TYR A 68 2.71 -0.86 -4.08
C TYR A 68 2.44 -2.30 -4.50
N CYS A 69 3.27 -3.26 -4.08
CA CYS A 69 3.13 -4.67 -4.40
C CYS A 69 1.74 -5.19 -3.99
N TYR A 70 1.27 -4.86 -2.79
CA TYR A 70 -0.04 -5.30 -2.32
C TYR A 70 -1.17 -4.65 -3.10
N ALA A 71 -1.04 -3.38 -3.49
CA ALA A 71 -2.03 -2.73 -4.33
C ALA A 71 -2.18 -3.45 -5.68
N VAL A 72 -1.08 -3.88 -6.30
CA VAL A 72 -1.09 -4.57 -7.60
C VAL A 72 -1.23 -6.09 -7.51
N GLY A 73 -1.35 -6.65 -6.30
CA GLY A 73 -1.63 -8.07 -6.08
C GLY A 73 -0.42 -9.00 -5.95
N ILE A 74 0.77 -8.45 -5.68
CA ILE A 74 2.00 -9.21 -5.41
C ILE A 74 2.18 -9.30 -3.88
N TYR A 75 2.05 -10.52 -3.34
CA TYR A 75 2.00 -10.76 -1.89
C TYR A 75 3.10 -11.67 -1.37
N ASN A 76 3.63 -12.55 -2.20
CA ASN A 76 4.66 -13.50 -1.82
C ASN A 76 6.00 -12.75 -1.63
N PRO A 77 6.70 -12.87 -0.48
CA PRO A 77 7.92 -12.11 -0.24
C PRO A 77 9.05 -12.45 -1.22
N GLU A 78 9.15 -13.69 -1.70
CA GLU A 78 10.09 -14.08 -2.75
C GLU A 78 9.76 -13.41 -4.10
N GLU A 79 8.48 -13.36 -4.49
CA GLU A 79 8.06 -12.67 -5.71
C GLU A 79 8.30 -11.14 -5.63
N ILE A 80 8.19 -10.55 -4.44
CA ILE A 80 8.50 -9.13 -4.23
C ILE A 80 10.01 -8.89 -4.38
N GLU A 81 10.84 -9.79 -3.86
CA GLU A 81 12.30 -9.72 -4.01
C GLU A 81 12.70 -9.80 -5.49
N GLU A 82 12.13 -10.75 -6.24
CA GLU A 82 12.32 -10.88 -7.69
C GLU A 82 11.81 -9.64 -8.46
N ALA A 83 10.65 -9.10 -8.07
CA ALA A 83 10.07 -7.92 -8.72
C ALA A 83 10.96 -6.67 -8.59
N ILE A 84 11.84 -6.57 -7.59
CA ILE A 84 12.80 -5.46 -7.49
C ILE A 84 13.79 -5.46 -8.66
N GLU A 85 14.13 -6.63 -9.18
CA GLU A 85 15.04 -6.79 -10.32
C GLU A 85 14.30 -6.65 -11.66
N GLU A 86 13.09 -7.20 -11.75
CA GLU A 86 12.38 -7.38 -13.03
C GLU A 86 11.32 -6.32 -13.32
N HIS A 87 10.70 -5.74 -12.28
CA HIS A 87 9.58 -4.82 -12.44
C HIS A 87 10.03 -3.35 -12.29
N PRO A 88 9.93 -2.51 -13.34
CA PRO A 88 10.47 -1.13 -13.32
C PRO A 88 9.95 -0.27 -12.17
N ALA A 89 8.64 -0.28 -11.92
CA ALA A 89 8.03 0.45 -10.81
C ALA A 89 8.53 -0.02 -9.43
N VAL A 90 8.59 -1.34 -9.19
CA VAL A 90 9.08 -1.90 -7.92
C VAL A 90 10.56 -1.57 -7.73
N SER A 91 11.38 -1.74 -8.77
CA SER A 91 12.80 -1.38 -8.77
C SER A 91 13.04 0.10 -8.44
N TYR A 92 12.22 0.99 -9.03
CA TYR A 92 12.24 2.42 -8.75
C TYR A 92 11.90 2.71 -7.28
N LEU A 93 10.82 2.12 -6.76
CA LEU A 93 10.38 2.32 -5.37
C LEU A 93 11.36 1.74 -4.35
N ALA A 94 12.00 0.63 -4.67
CA ALA A 94 13.04 0.01 -3.86
C ALA A 94 14.36 0.79 -3.88
N THR A 95 14.45 1.86 -4.68
CA THR A 95 15.67 2.64 -4.92
C THR A 95 16.86 1.77 -5.32
N ARG A 96 16.58 0.67 -6.05
CA ARG A 96 17.54 -0.39 -6.43
C ARG A 96 18.22 -1.10 -5.26
N ASN A 97 17.65 -1.02 -4.06
CA ASN A 97 18.11 -1.81 -2.91
C ASN A 97 17.39 -3.15 -2.88
N ALA A 98 18.13 -4.22 -2.66
CA ALA A 98 17.56 -5.53 -2.41
C ALA A 98 16.74 -5.50 -1.10
N LEU A 99 15.57 -6.13 -1.12
CA LEU A 99 14.76 -6.35 0.08
C LEU A 99 14.58 -7.86 0.25
N PRO A 100 15.42 -8.50 1.07
CA PRO A 100 15.34 -9.95 1.27
C PRO A 100 13.97 -10.38 1.79
N ALA A 101 13.47 -11.53 1.35
CA ALA A 101 12.18 -12.08 1.79
C ALA A 101 12.03 -12.12 3.33
N ALA A 102 13.11 -12.43 4.06
CA ALA A 102 13.12 -12.42 5.54
C ALA A 102 12.84 -11.03 6.14
N ALA A 103 13.41 -9.97 5.55
CA ALA A 103 13.16 -8.59 5.95
C ALA A 103 11.71 -8.19 5.71
N ILE A 104 11.15 -8.59 4.57
CA ILE A 104 9.75 -8.35 4.23
C ILE A 104 8.81 -9.02 5.25
N ARG A 105 9.00 -10.31 5.52
CA ARG A 105 8.20 -11.07 6.52
C ARG A 105 8.26 -10.41 7.89
N ARG A 106 9.45 -10.02 8.33
CA ARG A 106 9.64 -9.37 9.62
C ARG A 106 8.93 -8.02 9.69
N TYR A 107 9.09 -7.18 8.66
CA TYR A 107 8.43 -5.87 8.58
C TYR A 107 6.90 -6.02 8.64
N ARG A 108 6.32 -7.00 7.93
CA ARG A 108 4.87 -7.28 7.96
C ARG A 108 4.38 -7.60 9.37
N ARG A 109 5.12 -8.47 10.09
CA ARG A 109 4.80 -8.86 11.47
C ARG A 109 4.86 -7.67 12.43
N GLU A 110 5.87 -6.82 12.31
CA GLU A 110 6.10 -5.70 13.23
C GLU A 110 5.25 -4.46 12.91
N HIS A 111 4.89 -4.24 11.64
CA HIS A 111 4.29 -2.99 11.16
C HIS A 111 2.97 -3.17 10.41
N ARG A 112 2.23 -4.27 10.66
CA ARG A 112 0.93 -4.57 10.06
C ARG A 112 -0.04 -3.37 10.03
N MET A 113 -0.16 -2.67 11.15
CA MET A 113 -1.08 -1.53 11.29
C MET A 113 -0.69 -0.37 10.36
N LEU A 114 0.60 -0.08 10.26
CA LEU A 114 1.13 0.97 9.39
C LEU A 114 0.91 0.63 7.91
N LEU A 115 1.13 -0.63 7.52
CA LEU A 115 0.87 -1.10 6.16
C LEU A 115 -0.63 -1.02 5.82
N SER A 116 -1.50 -1.43 6.74
CA SER A 116 -2.97 -1.37 6.59
C SER A 116 -3.45 0.09 6.42
N GLN A 117 -2.98 1.01 7.24
CA GLN A 117 -3.29 2.45 7.11
C GLN A 117 -2.80 3.03 5.78
N THR A 118 -1.60 2.65 5.35
CA THR A 118 -1.01 3.10 4.09
C THR A 118 -1.83 2.62 2.89
N LEU A 119 -2.21 1.33 2.87
CA LEU A 119 -3.06 0.75 1.82
C LEU A 119 -4.45 1.37 1.81
N SER A 120 -5.06 1.59 2.98
CA SER A 120 -6.36 2.29 3.07
C SER A 120 -6.27 3.70 2.47
N SER A 121 -5.21 4.45 2.82
CA SER A 121 -4.98 5.79 2.26
C SER A 121 -4.75 5.76 0.74
N PHE A 122 -4.06 4.74 0.24
CA PHE A 122 -3.88 4.52 -1.20
C PHE A 122 -5.23 4.25 -1.90
N PHE A 123 -6.05 3.33 -1.36
CA PHE A 123 -7.37 3.01 -1.94
C PHE A 123 -8.36 4.18 -1.86
N GLU A 124 -8.27 5.02 -0.83
CA GLU A 124 -9.01 6.29 -0.81
C GLU A 124 -8.50 7.24 -1.89
N GLY A 125 -7.17 7.33 -2.06
CA GLY A 125 -6.55 8.19 -3.07
C GLY A 125 -6.98 7.82 -4.48
N ILE A 126 -6.88 6.53 -4.84
CA ILE A 126 -7.26 6.04 -6.18
C ILE A 126 -8.75 6.25 -6.46
N TRP A 127 -9.61 6.12 -5.45
CA TRP A 127 -11.03 6.37 -5.62
C TRP A 127 -11.30 7.85 -5.90
N VAL A 128 -10.72 8.73 -5.09
CA VAL A 128 -10.96 10.17 -5.16
C VAL A 128 -10.51 10.76 -6.50
N VAL A 129 -9.32 10.38 -6.98
CA VAL A 129 -8.82 10.83 -8.29
C VAL A 129 -9.64 10.27 -9.45
N ALA A 130 -10.15 9.04 -9.32
CA ALA A 130 -11.03 8.44 -10.32
C ALA A 130 -12.39 9.15 -10.40
N GLU A 131 -13.02 9.44 -9.26
CA GLU A 131 -14.27 10.22 -9.21
C GLU A 131 -14.10 11.64 -9.76
N ALA A 132 -12.95 12.26 -9.48
CA ALA A 132 -12.64 13.59 -9.98
C ALA A 132 -12.25 13.60 -11.47
N GLY A 133 -11.95 12.44 -12.06
CA GLY A 133 -11.45 12.34 -13.44
C GLY A 133 -10.08 13.01 -13.63
N VAL A 134 -9.24 13.04 -12.59
CA VAL A 134 -7.94 13.72 -12.61
C VAL A 134 -6.80 12.69 -12.67
N ASP A 135 -5.79 13.00 -13.48
CA ASP A 135 -4.54 12.24 -13.51
C ASP A 135 -3.77 12.41 -12.19
N PRO A 136 -3.52 11.34 -11.42
CA PRO A 136 -2.83 11.43 -10.13
C PRO A 136 -1.43 12.04 -10.21
N THR A 137 -0.76 11.94 -11.36
CA THR A 137 0.57 12.51 -11.57
C THR A 137 0.57 14.04 -11.59
N ARG A 138 -0.60 14.66 -11.71
CA ARG A 138 -0.81 16.12 -11.74
C ARG A 138 -1.38 16.67 -10.43
N VAL A 139 -1.56 15.82 -9.42
CA VAL A 139 -2.14 16.20 -8.13
C VAL A 139 -1.03 16.28 -7.07
N ASP A 140 -0.88 17.43 -6.44
CA ASP A 140 0.04 17.60 -5.32
C ASP A 140 -0.49 16.88 -4.06
N PRO A 141 0.38 16.39 -3.15
CA PRO A 141 -0.06 15.66 -1.95
C PRO A 141 -1.07 16.44 -1.09
N SER A 142 -0.93 17.77 -0.97
CA SER A 142 -1.87 18.62 -0.24
C SER A 142 -3.23 18.67 -0.92
N GLN A 143 -3.26 18.80 -2.25
CA GLN A 143 -4.49 18.78 -3.04
C GLN A 143 -5.20 17.44 -2.91
N LEU A 144 -4.47 16.32 -2.91
CA LEU A 144 -5.08 15.01 -2.69
C LEU A 144 -5.72 14.91 -1.31
N GLY A 145 -5.10 15.47 -0.27
CA GLY A 145 -5.67 15.55 1.08
C GLY A 145 -6.95 16.39 1.14
N GLU A 146 -6.97 17.53 0.45
CA GLU A 146 -8.16 18.37 0.30
C GLU A 146 -9.27 17.64 -0.46
N MET A 147 -8.94 16.98 -1.58
CA MET A 147 -9.88 16.18 -2.36
C MET A 147 -10.46 15.02 -1.54
N LYS A 148 -9.65 14.31 -0.75
CA LYS A 148 -10.11 13.27 0.18
C LYS A 148 -11.10 13.81 1.22
N SER A 149 -10.86 15.03 1.70
CA SER A 149 -11.72 15.71 2.67
C SER A 149 -13.01 16.23 2.05
N ALA A 150 -12.95 16.73 0.81
CA ALA A 150 -14.08 17.26 0.06
C ALA A 150 -14.96 16.17 -0.57
N THR A 151 -14.39 14.99 -0.85
CA THR A 151 -15.15 13.86 -1.38
C THR A 151 -16.16 13.42 -0.33
N ASN A 152 -17.44 13.39 -0.72
CA ASN A 152 -18.55 12.93 0.12
C ASN A 152 -18.56 11.39 0.26
N MET A 153 -17.40 10.83 0.60
CA MET A 153 -17.22 9.41 0.82
C MET A 153 -17.90 9.05 2.13
N SER A 154 -18.99 8.27 2.02
CA SER A 154 -19.75 7.85 3.20
C SER A 154 -18.85 7.10 4.19
N ALA A 155 -19.18 7.16 5.49
CA ALA A 155 -18.44 6.41 6.52
C ALA A 155 -18.42 4.90 6.22
N SER A 156 -19.51 4.37 5.67
CA SER A 156 -19.59 2.97 5.23
C SER A 156 -18.55 2.67 4.15
N MET A 157 -18.34 3.58 3.21
CA MET A 157 -17.41 3.37 2.12
C MET A 157 -15.95 3.39 2.62
N ARG A 158 -15.60 4.34 3.50
CA ARG A 158 -14.26 4.36 4.14
C ARG A 158 -13.98 3.06 4.89
N LEU A 159 -14.97 2.56 5.64
CA LEU A 159 -14.85 1.28 6.34
C LEU A 159 -14.63 0.10 5.39
N GLN A 160 -15.23 0.10 4.21
CA GLN A 160 -15.02 -0.97 3.22
C GLN A 160 -13.64 -0.89 2.57
N LEU A 161 -13.12 0.31 2.27
CA LEU A 161 -11.75 0.46 1.78
C LEU A 161 -10.71 0.04 2.83
N ALA A 162 -10.96 0.35 4.11
CA ALA A 162 -10.12 -0.11 5.20
C ALA A 162 -10.15 -1.64 5.37
N ARG A 163 -11.31 -2.27 5.15
CA ARG A 163 -11.43 -3.74 5.14
C ARG A 163 -10.67 -4.35 3.96
N LEU A 164 -10.80 -3.77 2.78
CA LEU A 164 -10.04 -4.19 1.59
C LEU A 164 -8.53 -4.14 1.84
N ALA A 165 -8.04 -3.06 2.47
CA ALA A 165 -6.65 -2.97 2.90
C ALA A 165 -6.28 -4.14 3.82
N GLU A 166 -7.11 -4.44 4.81
CA GLU A 166 -6.87 -5.56 5.72
C GLU A 166 -6.89 -6.92 5.03
N ASP A 167 -7.75 -7.13 4.03
CA ASP A 167 -7.78 -8.37 3.25
C ASP A 167 -6.48 -8.55 2.44
N HIS A 168 -5.95 -7.48 1.84
CA HIS A 168 -4.64 -7.51 1.18
C HIS A 168 -3.50 -7.81 2.17
N ILE A 169 -3.58 -7.29 3.40
CA ILE A 169 -2.66 -7.66 4.48
C ILE A 169 -2.75 -9.15 4.79
N GLN A 170 -3.96 -9.69 4.94
CA GLN A 170 -4.16 -11.12 5.24
C GLN A 170 -3.57 -12.00 4.14
N LEU A 171 -3.78 -11.65 2.86
CA LEU A 171 -3.19 -12.36 1.73
C LEU A 171 -1.66 -12.41 1.83
N GLY A 172 -1.03 -11.31 2.22
CA GLY A 172 0.42 -11.26 2.49
C GLY A 172 0.86 -12.17 3.62
N VAL A 173 0.15 -12.15 4.74
CA VAL A 173 0.47 -12.95 5.94
C VAL A 173 0.42 -14.45 5.67
N LEU A 174 -0.41 -14.91 4.74
CA LEU A 174 -0.45 -16.32 4.33
C LEU A 174 0.92 -16.84 3.83
N TRP A 175 1.78 -15.95 3.32
CA TRP A 175 3.11 -16.27 2.80
C TRP A 175 4.24 -16.12 3.81
N ASP A 176 3.95 -15.64 5.02
CA ASP A 176 4.99 -15.39 6.03
C ASP A 176 5.49 -16.69 6.70
N GLY A 177 4.79 -17.82 6.47
CA GLY A 177 5.10 -19.12 7.06
C GLY A 177 4.99 -19.15 8.59
N PRO A 178 5.14 -20.33 9.24
CA PRO A 178 5.40 -20.35 10.67
C PRO A 178 6.70 -19.59 10.92
N ALA A 179 6.78 -18.81 12.01
CA ALA A 179 7.99 -18.11 12.43
C ALA A 179 9.10 -19.12 12.77
N LEU A 180 9.72 -19.69 11.75
CA LEU A 180 10.88 -20.55 11.88
C LEU A 180 12.05 -19.63 12.15
N HIS A 181 12.39 -19.54 13.45
CA HIS A 181 13.59 -18.94 14.04
C HIS A 181 14.45 -18.11 13.08
N ASP A 182 14.20 -16.80 13.06
CA ASP A 182 15.21 -15.79 12.67
C ASP A 182 16.40 -15.82 13.64
#